data_AF-A0A7X7K116-F1
#
_entry.id   AF-A0A7X7K116-F1
#
_cell.length_a   1.000
_cell.length_b   1.000
_cell.length_c   1.000
_cell.angle_alpha   90.00
_cell.angle_beta   90.00
_cell.angle_gamma   90.00
#
_symmetry.space_group_name_H-M   'P 1'
#
loop_
_entity.id
_entity.type
_entity.pdbx_description
1 polymer ?
#
loop_
_entity_poly.entity_id
_entity_poly.type
_entity_poly.pdbx_seq_one_letter_code
_entity_poly.pdbx_strand_id
1 'polypeptide(L)'
;MQYRRFGKLDWKVSALGFGAMRLPVIGGEYGKIDEPEATRMVRHAIDQGVNYVDTAYGYHDGNSEHVIGRILQDGYRQKVRLATKLPCWHVKTADDFDRLLNEQLEKLQTDTIDYYLLHSLGKDSWRKVHGLGVLDWAEGAIADGRIRYLGFSFHDDYDTFQEIVDAYDRWTFCQIQYNYMDIENQAGTKGLKYAASKGMAVVVMEPLLGGKLVNPPEAVQALWDTAVTKRSAADWALQWLWNQPEVSVVLSGMSAMEQVEQNLVSANASAAGLLDADELALIDRVRQTYSELCPIPCTGCQYCMPCPNDVNIPGNFAIYNEAVMYNNA
;
A
#
# COMPACT_ATOMS: atom_id res chain seq x y z
N MET A 1 -19.58 5.72 -3.83
CA MET A 1 -18.44 4.85 -3.48
C MET A 1 -18.85 3.39 -3.64
N GLN A 2 -18.00 2.53 -4.22
CA GLN A 2 -18.19 1.07 -4.21
C GLN A 2 -17.59 0.48 -2.93
N TYR A 3 -18.22 -0.57 -2.40
CA TYR A 3 -17.83 -1.19 -1.14
C TYR A 3 -17.57 -2.68 -1.30
N ARG A 4 -16.47 -3.15 -0.71
CA ARG A 4 -15.92 -4.50 -0.86
C ARG A 4 -15.84 -5.17 0.50
N ARG A 5 -15.87 -6.50 0.56
CA ARG A 5 -15.69 -7.24 1.82
C ARG A 5 -14.26 -7.03 2.32
N PHE A 6 -14.09 -6.93 3.64
CA PHE A 6 -12.76 -6.91 4.27
C PHE A 6 -12.46 -8.29 4.87
N GLY A 7 -12.03 -9.22 4.00
CA GLY A 7 -11.81 -10.61 4.37
C GLY A 7 -13.09 -11.26 4.93
N LYS A 8 -12.98 -11.90 6.10
CA LYS A 8 -14.09 -12.56 6.81
C LYS A 8 -14.92 -11.62 7.69
N LEU A 9 -14.56 -10.34 7.81
CA LEU A 9 -15.29 -9.42 8.69
C LEU A 9 -16.68 -9.08 8.15
N ASP A 10 -17.64 -8.88 9.06
CA ASP A 10 -18.94 -8.28 8.76
C ASP A 10 -18.83 -6.75 8.65
N TRP A 11 -17.95 -6.31 7.74
CA TRP A 11 -17.73 -4.92 7.43
C TRP A 11 -17.35 -4.79 5.96
N LYS A 12 -17.88 -3.74 5.32
CA LYS A 12 -17.52 -3.42 3.93
C LYS A 12 -16.65 -2.17 3.90
N VAL A 13 -15.46 -2.32 3.35
CA VAL A 13 -14.51 -1.23 3.12
C VAL A 13 -14.82 -0.53 1.80
N SER A 14 -14.60 0.77 1.71
CA SER A 14 -14.59 1.48 0.42
C SER A 14 -13.51 0.90 -0.49
N ALA A 15 -13.78 0.80 -1.80
CA ALA A 15 -12.80 0.26 -2.76
C ALA A 15 -11.47 1.06 -2.75
N LEU A 16 -11.56 2.36 -2.50
CA LEU A 16 -10.45 3.26 -2.26
C LEU A 16 -10.27 3.51 -0.76
N GLY A 17 -9.03 3.40 -0.28
CA GLY A 17 -8.60 3.91 1.03
C GLY A 17 -7.67 5.10 0.88
N PHE A 18 -7.71 6.02 1.84
CA PHE A 18 -6.87 7.21 1.84
C PHE A 18 -5.51 6.89 2.46
N GLY A 19 -4.43 6.91 1.68
CA GLY A 19 -3.06 6.71 2.17
C GLY A 19 -2.38 8.03 2.56
N ALA A 20 -1.96 8.16 3.81
CA ALA A 20 -1.38 9.38 4.37
C ALA A 20 0.16 9.47 4.29
N MET A 21 0.79 8.70 3.40
CA MET A 21 2.25 8.76 3.13
C MET A 21 2.63 9.93 2.20
N ARG A 22 1.66 10.47 1.45
CA ARG A 22 1.91 11.52 0.44
C ARG A 22 1.00 12.73 0.63
N LEU A 23 0.71 13.08 1.89
CA LEU A 23 -0.04 14.31 2.18
C LEU A 23 0.66 15.53 1.55
N PRO A 24 -0.07 16.59 1.18
CA PRO A 24 0.53 17.81 0.64
C PRO A 24 1.54 18.40 1.63
N VAL A 25 2.63 18.97 1.13
CA VAL A 25 3.71 19.53 1.95
C VAL A 25 4.05 20.96 1.55
N ILE A 26 4.53 21.73 2.51
CA ILE A 26 4.95 23.12 2.32
C ILE A 26 6.42 23.16 1.93
N GLY A 27 6.74 23.85 0.84
CA GLY A 27 8.13 24.08 0.41
C GLY A 27 8.87 22.82 -0.05
N GLY A 28 8.16 21.72 -0.34
CA GLY A 28 8.75 20.44 -0.74
C GLY A 28 9.40 19.66 0.41
N GLU A 29 9.28 20.13 1.65
CA GLU A 29 9.85 19.48 2.84
C GLU A 29 8.93 18.34 3.30
N TYR A 30 9.39 17.08 3.19
CA TYR A 30 8.56 15.90 3.48
C TYR A 30 7.92 15.93 4.88
N GLY A 31 8.66 16.32 5.92
CA GLY A 31 8.13 16.43 7.29
C GLY A 31 7.13 17.56 7.52
N LYS A 32 6.97 18.51 6.60
CA LYS A 32 6.18 19.73 6.79
C LYS A 32 4.86 19.67 6.02
N ILE A 33 3.90 18.92 6.57
CA ILE A 33 2.57 18.74 5.98
C ILE A 33 1.83 20.09 5.92
N ASP A 34 1.22 20.38 4.76
CA ASP A 34 0.20 21.43 4.61
C ASP A 34 -1.10 20.91 5.24
N GLU A 35 -1.24 21.10 6.55
CA GLU A 35 -2.36 20.58 7.32
C GLU A 35 -3.74 21.12 6.86
N PRO A 36 -3.92 22.41 6.55
CA PRO A 36 -5.18 22.90 5.99
C PRO A 36 -5.61 22.17 4.71
N GLU A 37 -4.69 21.98 3.76
CA GLU A 37 -5.02 21.27 2.52
C GLU A 37 -5.20 19.76 2.74
N ALA A 38 -4.35 19.14 3.56
CA ALA A 38 -4.52 17.73 3.96
C ALA A 38 -5.88 17.51 4.63
N THR A 39 -6.32 18.43 5.50
CA THR A 39 -7.63 18.39 6.15
C THR A 39 -8.74 18.42 5.12
N ARG A 40 -8.68 19.34 4.16
CA ARG A 40 -9.67 19.43 3.07
C ARG A 40 -9.73 18.13 2.28
N MET A 41 -8.58 17.61 1.84
CA MET A 41 -8.48 16.41 1.01
C MET A 41 -9.03 15.17 1.72
N VAL A 42 -8.59 14.90 2.94
CA VAL A 42 -9.03 13.73 3.71
C VAL A 42 -10.51 13.81 4.04
N ARG A 43 -10.99 14.94 4.57
CA ARG A 43 -12.40 15.11 4.93
C ARG A 43 -13.31 15.04 3.71
N HIS A 44 -12.91 15.64 2.59
CA HIS A 44 -13.64 15.52 1.34
C HIS A 44 -13.76 14.06 0.88
N ALA A 45 -12.66 13.29 0.88
CA ALA A 45 -12.71 11.87 0.52
C ALA A 45 -13.66 11.07 1.42
N ILE A 46 -13.65 11.35 2.74
CA ILE A 46 -14.55 10.70 3.70
C ILE A 46 -16.02 11.07 3.42
N ASP A 47 -16.31 12.34 3.14
CA ASP A 47 -17.66 12.79 2.80
C ASP A 47 -18.15 12.19 1.47
N GLN A 48 -17.24 11.82 0.56
CA GLN A 48 -17.53 11.07 -0.66
C GLN A 48 -17.59 9.54 -0.46
N GLY A 49 -17.50 9.08 0.80
CA GLY A 49 -17.77 7.71 1.20
C GLY A 49 -16.54 6.83 1.45
N VAL A 50 -15.31 7.38 1.39
CA VAL A 50 -14.11 6.66 1.83
C VAL A 50 -14.21 6.37 3.33
N ASN A 51 -14.03 5.11 3.72
CA ASN A 51 -14.18 4.67 5.12
C ASN A 51 -12.94 3.96 5.69
N TYR A 52 -11.80 4.03 5.01
CA TYR A 52 -10.50 3.50 5.45
C TYR A 52 -9.42 4.56 5.29
N VAL A 53 -8.72 4.89 6.38
CA VAL A 53 -7.60 5.85 6.39
C VAL A 53 -6.36 5.14 6.92
N ASP A 54 -5.29 5.17 6.12
CA ASP A 54 -4.00 4.54 6.43
C ASP A 54 -2.95 5.60 6.75
N THR A 55 -2.31 5.48 7.90
CA THR A 55 -1.09 6.23 8.27
C THR A 55 -0.04 5.28 8.83
N ALA A 56 1.11 5.80 9.25
CA ALA A 56 2.15 5.03 9.93
C ALA A 56 3.06 5.93 10.77
N TYR A 57 3.70 5.32 11.77
CA TYR A 57 4.61 5.97 12.69
C TYR A 57 5.70 6.83 12.02
N GLY A 58 6.26 6.37 10.89
CA GLY A 58 7.38 7.04 10.22
C GLY A 58 6.97 8.01 9.10
N TYR A 59 5.68 8.12 8.76
CA TYR A 59 5.27 8.97 7.64
C TYR A 59 5.44 10.45 7.97
N HIS A 60 5.92 11.22 6.99
CA HIS A 60 6.23 12.65 7.13
C HIS A 60 7.12 12.95 8.34
N ASP A 61 8.25 12.24 8.48
CA ASP A 61 9.19 12.34 9.60
C ASP A 61 8.53 12.20 10.98
N GLY A 62 7.45 11.41 11.04
CA GLY A 62 6.67 11.16 12.26
C GLY A 62 5.46 12.07 12.47
N ASN A 63 5.19 13.01 11.55
CA ASN A 63 4.10 13.99 11.70
C ASN A 63 2.74 13.50 11.18
N SER A 64 2.68 12.45 10.36
CA SER A 64 1.42 12.01 9.73
C SER A 64 0.35 11.63 10.77
N GLU A 65 0.71 10.87 11.81
CA GLU A 65 -0.23 10.46 12.87
C GLU A 65 -0.80 11.67 13.63
N HIS A 66 0.04 12.65 13.95
CA HIS A 66 -0.41 13.88 14.61
C HIS A 66 -1.45 14.65 13.77
N VAL A 67 -1.18 14.78 12.46
CA VAL A 67 -2.06 15.50 11.53
C VAL A 67 -3.36 14.72 11.31
N ILE A 68 -3.28 13.41 11.06
CA ILE A 68 -4.47 12.57 10.89
C ILE A 68 -5.34 12.56 12.15
N GLY A 69 -4.73 12.50 13.34
CA GLY A 69 -5.45 12.60 14.61
C GLY A 69 -6.29 13.87 14.72
N ARG A 70 -5.75 15.03 14.30
CA ARG A 70 -6.48 16.31 14.26
C ARG A 70 -7.54 16.34 13.15
N ILE A 71 -7.21 15.85 11.96
CA ILE A 71 -8.14 15.81 10.82
C ILE A 71 -9.40 15.00 11.16
N LEU A 72 -9.25 13.91 11.90
CA LEU A 72 -10.36 13.01 12.25
C LEU A 72 -11.21 13.49 13.45
N GLN A 73 -10.91 14.66 14.03
CA GLN A 73 -11.80 15.27 15.03
C GLN A 73 -13.15 15.70 14.41
N ASP A 74 -14.03 16.31 15.20
CA ASP A 74 -15.34 16.81 14.76
C ASP A 74 -16.27 15.74 14.16
N GLY A 75 -16.20 14.50 14.67
CA GLY A 75 -17.07 13.41 14.24
C GLY A 75 -16.53 12.58 13.05
N TYR A 76 -15.38 12.93 12.48
CA TYR A 76 -14.81 12.19 11.35
C TYR A 76 -14.22 10.83 11.76
N ARG A 77 -13.70 10.70 12.98
CA ARG A 77 -13.14 9.46 13.53
C ARG A 77 -14.16 8.31 13.49
N GLN A 78 -15.44 8.61 13.69
CA GLN A 78 -16.54 7.64 13.70
C GLN A 78 -16.99 7.23 12.29
N LYS A 79 -16.62 8.01 11.25
CA LYS A 79 -16.95 7.72 9.85
C LYS A 79 -15.98 6.73 9.20
N VAL A 80 -14.81 6.50 9.79
CA VAL A 80 -13.73 5.71 9.18
C VAL A 80 -13.20 4.63 10.12
N ARG A 81 -12.56 3.62 9.53
CA ARG A 81 -11.61 2.76 10.21
C ARG A 81 -10.20 3.30 10.01
N LEU A 82 -9.51 3.53 11.12
CA LEU A 82 -8.16 4.09 11.14
C LEU A 82 -7.13 2.97 11.24
N ALA A 83 -6.16 2.97 10.33
CA ALA A 83 -5.03 2.08 10.32
C ALA A 83 -3.71 2.81 10.65
N THR A 84 -2.92 2.22 11.55
CA THR A 84 -1.50 2.59 11.73
C THR A 84 -0.66 1.34 11.98
N LYS A 85 0.66 1.51 12.11
CA LYS A 85 1.62 0.43 12.00
C LYS A 85 2.68 0.52 13.08
N LEU A 86 2.94 -0.59 13.78
CA LEU A 86 4.05 -0.76 14.69
C LEU A 86 5.37 -0.66 13.91
N PRO A 87 6.24 0.34 14.15
CA PRO A 87 7.50 0.43 13.44
C PRO A 87 8.47 -0.65 13.94
N CYS A 88 8.40 -1.85 13.36
CA CYS A 88 9.15 -3.03 13.83
C CYS A 88 10.67 -2.81 13.88
N TRP A 89 11.22 -1.87 13.11
CA TRP A 89 12.62 -1.48 13.17
C TRP A 89 13.01 -0.72 14.46
N HIS A 90 12.06 -0.03 15.10
CA HIS A 90 12.28 0.65 16.39
C HIS A 90 12.17 -0.30 17.60
N VAL A 91 11.58 -1.48 17.44
CA VAL A 91 11.46 -2.48 18.51
C VAL A 91 12.82 -3.12 18.80
N LYS A 92 13.28 -3.00 20.04
CA LYS A 92 14.50 -3.61 20.58
C LYS A 92 14.19 -4.59 21.72
N THR A 93 13.17 -4.32 22.52
CA THR A 93 12.68 -5.17 23.61
C THR A 93 11.16 -5.35 23.54
N ALA A 94 10.60 -6.27 24.31
CA ALA A 94 9.15 -6.47 24.38
C ALA A 94 8.40 -5.23 24.93
N ASP A 95 9.02 -4.49 25.86
CA ASP A 95 8.46 -3.27 26.44
C ASP A 95 8.23 -2.16 25.39
N ASP A 96 8.96 -2.20 24.27
CA ASP A 96 8.78 -1.23 23.20
C ASP A 96 7.42 -1.34 22.52
N PHE A 97 6.75 -2.50 22.58
CA PHE A 97 5.45 -2.67 21.92
C PHE A 97 4.39 -1.76 22.54
N ASP A 98 4.24 -1.79 23.87
CA ASP A 98 3.29 -0.92 24.58
C ASP A 98 3.71 0.54 24.50
N ARG A 99 5.00 0.85 24.63
CA ARG A 99 5.51 2.21 24.52
C ARG A 99 5.14 2.82 23.16
N LEU A 100 5.44 2.12 22.07
CA LEU A 100 5.16 2.59 20.71
C LEU A 100 3.65 2.68 20.45
N LEU A 101 2.85 1.69 20.86
CA LEU A 101 1.39 1.74 20.70
C LEU A 101 0.79 2.93 21.45
N ASN A 102 1.19 3.17 22.70
CA ASN A 102 0.69 4.28 23.51
C ASN A 102 1.05 5.64 22.91
N GLU A 103 2.30 5.80 22.42
CA GLU A 103 2.70 6.99 21.66
C GLU A 103 1.79 7.20 20.44
N GLN A 104 1.47 6.14 19.69
CA GLN A 104 0.60 6.25 18.50
C GLN A 104 -0.85 6.64 18.87
N LEU A 105 -1.40 6.09 19.95
CA LEU A 105 -2.72 6.45 20.48
C LEU A 105 -2.78 7.94 20.86
N GLU A 106 -1.74 8.45 21.54
CA GLU A 106 -1.61 9.87 21.88
C GLU A 106 -1.53 10.76 20.62
N LYS A 107 -0.68 10.40 19.66
CA LYS A 107 -0.52 11.15 18.40
C LYS A 107 -1.85 11.24 17.63
N LEU A 108 -2.56 10.11 17.55
CA LEU A 108 -3.82 9.97 16.83
C LEU A 108 -5.04 10.48 17.62
N GLN A 109 -4.86 10.83 18.90
CA GLN A 109 -5.92 11.33 19.78
C GLN A 109 -7.12 10.39 19.85
N THR A 110 -6.86 9.10 20.08
CA THR A 110 -7.87 8.03 20.12
C THR A 110 -7.44 6.95 21.11
N ASP A 111 -8.39 6.30 21.76
CA ASP A 111 -8.10 5.19 22.71
C ASP A 111 -8.00 3.83 22.01
N THR A 112 -8.42 3.75 20.74
CA THR A 112 -8.42 2.51 19.94
C THR A 112 -7.96 2.75 18.50
N ILE A 113 -7.10 1.86 18.01
CA ILE A 113 -6.76 1.70 16.59
C ILE A 113 -7.62 0.59 15.97
N ASP A 114 -8.28 0.86 14.84
CA ASP A 114 -9.13 -0.15 14.20
C ASP A 114 -8.31 -1.26 13.53
N TYR A 115 -7.27 -0.88 12.79
CA TYR A 115 -6.42 -1.80 12.05
C TYR A 115 -4.95 -1.54 12.39
N TYR A 116 -4.33 -2.43 13.17
CA TYR A 116 -2.94 -2.28 13.57
C TYR A 116 -2.06 -3.26 12.80
N LEU A 117 -1.01 -2.75 12.16
CA LEU A 117 -0.12 -3.55 11.33
C LEU A 117 1.23 -3.73 12.00
N LEU A 118 1.81 -4.92 11.93
CA LEU A 118 3.26 -5.07 12.05
C LEU A 118 3.91 -4.50 10.78
N HIS A 119 4.71 -3.44 10.89
CA HIS A 119 5.18 -2.68 9.74
C HIS A 119 6.42 -3.33 9.11
N SER A 120 6.34 -3.53 7.79
CA SER A 120 7.43 -3.92 6.92
C SER A 120 8.11 -5.22 7.35
N LEU A 121 7.29 -6.26 7.47
CA LEU A 121 7.80 -7.59 7.75
C LEU A 121 8.55 -8.15 6.53
N GLY A 122 9.73 -8.64 6.83
CA GLY A 122 10.50 -9.60 6.06
C GLY A 122 11.13 -10.60 7.01
N LYS A 123 12.01 -11.47 6.54
CA LYS A 123 12.50 -12.62 7.29
C LYS A 123 13.12 -12.23 8.63
N ASP A 124 14.01 -11.24 8.62
CA ASP A 124 14.75 -10.83 9.81
C ASP A 124 13.90 -9.98 10.76
N SER A 125 13.08 -9.06 10.23
CA SER A 125 12.20 -8.25 11.06
C SER A 125 11.11 -9.11 11.71
N TRP A 126 10.55 -10.09 10.99
CA TRP A 126 9.60 -11.07 11.52
C TRP A 126 10.22 -11.90 12.64
N ARG A 127 11.37 -12.54 12.40
CA ARG A 127 12.08 -13.33 13.43
C ARG A 127 12.32 -12.54 14.70
N LYS A 128 12.73 -11.27 14.56
CA LYS A 128 12.97 -10.38 15.70
C LYS A 128 11.71 -10.13 16.51
N VAL A 129 10.64 -9.61 15.89
CA VAL A 129 9.43 -9.26 16.66
C VAL A 129 8.68 -10.50 17.15
N HIS A 130 8.67 -11.59 16.38
CA HIS A 130 8.11 -12.87 16.79
C HIS A 130 8.85 -13.44 18.00
N GLY A 131 10.19 -13.45 17.98
CA GLY A 131 11.01 -13.89 19.12
C GLY A 131 10.85 -13.04 20.38
N LEU A 132 10.38 -11.80 20.26
CA LEU A 132 10.04 -10.92 21.37
C LEU A 132 8.59 -11.09 21.88
N GLY A 133 7.80 -12.00 21.30
CA GLY A 133 6.43 -12.28 21.75
C GLY A 133 5.38 -11.30 21.22
N VAL A 134 5.58 -10.71 20.03
CA VAL A 134 4.65 -9.71 19.47
C VAL A 134 3.22 -10.22 19.30
N LEU A 135 3.03 -11.52 19.02
CA LEU A 135 1.69 -12.08 18.85
C LEU A 135 0.93 -12.14 20.17
N ASP A 136 1.55 -12.64 21.23
CA ASP A 136 0.96 -12.67 22.58
C ASP A 136 0.64 -11.26 23.08
N TRP A 137 1.57 -10.31 22.85
CA TRP A 137 1.33 -8.90 23.15
C TRP A 137 0.14 -8.33 22.38
N ALA A 138 0.05 -8.60 21.08
CA ALA A 138 -1.03 -8.10 20.24
C ALA A 138 -2.39 -8.69 20.66
N GLU A 139 -2.44 -9.95 21.10
CA GLU A 139 -3.66 -10.52 21.68
C GLU A 139 -4.09 -9.80 22.96
N GLY A 140 -3.12 -9.43 23.82
CA GLY A 140 -3.37 -8.60 25.00
C GLY A 140 -3.93 -7.22 24.64
N ALA A 141 -3.30 -6.53 23.68
CA ALA A 141 -3.75 -5.21 23.20
C ALA A 141 -5.10 -5.26 22.45
N ILE A 142 -5.49 -6.43 21.91
CA ILE A 142 -6.84 -6.65 21.41
C ILE A 142 -7.83 -6.85 22.57
N ALA A 143 -7.46 -7.66 23.57
CA ALA A 143 -8.31 -7.96 24.71
C ALA A 143 -8.62 -6.72 25.57
N ASP A 144 -7.65 -5.80 25.70
CA ASP A 144 -7.83 -4.55 26.44
C ASP A 144 -8.46 -3.41 25.60
N GLY A 145 -8.68 -3.63 24.31
CA GLY A 145 -9.41 -2.72 23.42
C GLY A 145 -8.58 -1.61 22.78
N ARG A 146 -7.25 -1.57 22.97
CA ARG A 146 -6.38 -0.60 22.29
C ARG A 146 -6.24 -0.88 20.79
N ILE A 147 -6.34 -2.14 20.38
CA ILE A 147 -6.34 -2.59 18.99
C ILE A 147 -7.63 -3.36 18.70
N ARG A 148 -8.27 -3.13 17.56
CA ARG A 148 -9.45 -3.91 17.16
C ARG A 148 -9.10 -5.11 16.29
N TYR A 149 -8.23 -4.93 15.30
CA TYR A 149 -7.81 -5.99 14.38
C TYR A 149 -6.32 -5.90 14.08
N LEU A 150 -5.67 -7.06 14.03
CA LEU A 150 -4.25 -7.20 13.76
C LEU A 150 -4.00 -7.67 12.32
N GLY A 151 -3.01 -7.05 11.68
CA GLY A 151 -2.48 -7.42 10.37
C GLY A 151 -0.98 -7.14 10.27
N PHE A 152 -0.44 -7.22 9.07
CA PHE A 152 0.96 -6.86 8.80
C PHE A 152 1.11 -6.26 7.40
N SER A 153 2.13 -5.44 7.20
CA SER A 153 2.62 -5.10 5.86
C SER A 153 3.90 -5.87 5.54
N PHE A 154 4.16 -6.11 4.26
CA PHE A 154 5.14 -7.10 3.82
C PHE A 154 6.08 -6.56 2.73
N HIS A 155 7.39 -6.89 2.83
CA HIS A 155 8.44 -6.50 1.88
C HIS A 155 9.56 -7.54 1.74
N ASP A 156 9.24 -8.81 1.47
CA ASP A 156 10.24 -9.86 1.25
C ASP A 156 9.74 -10.89 0.21
N ASP A 157 10.36 -12.06 0.09
CA ASP A 157 9.94 -13.10 -0.85
C ASP A 157 8.65 -13.87 -0.47
N TYR A 158 8.03 -14.53 -1.44
CA TYR A 158 6.79 -15.29 -1.22
C TYR A 158 6.92 -16.37 -0.13
N ASP A 159 8.07 -17.03 -0.01
CA ASP A 159 8.23 -18.10 0.97
C ASP A 159 8.18 -17.55 2.40
N THR A 160 8.81 -16.40 2.62
CA THR A 160 8.71 -15.62 3.87
C THR A 160 7.29 -15.11 4.09
N PHE A 161 6.60 -14.64 3.05
CA PHE A 161 5.20 -14.23 3.15
C PHE A 161 4.32 -15.38 3.67
N GLN A 162 4.47 -16.57 3.07
CA GLN A 162 3.71 -17.75 3.44
C GLN A 162 4.02 -18.18 4.89
N GLU A 163 5.30 -18.16 5.30
CA GLU A 163 5.70 -18.42 6.69
C GLU A 163 4.97 -17.51 7.69
N ILE A 164 4.93 -16.19 7.43
CA ILE A 164 4.26 -15.22 8.31
C ILE A 164 2.75 -15.45 8.35
N VAL A 165 2.12 -15.70 7.20
CA VAL A 165 0.67 -15.99 7.12
C VAL A 165 0.33 -17.23 7.94
N ASP A 166 1.12 -18.29 7.82
CA ASP A 166 0.86 -19.58 8.50
C ASP A 166 1.26 -19.59 9.97
N ALA A 167 2.05 -18.60 10.43
CA ALA A 167 2.47 -18.51 11.82
C ALA A 167 1.36 -18.02 12.77
N TYR A 168 0.25 -17.46 12.26
CA TYR A 168 -0.83 -16.95 13.11
C TYR A 168 -2.21 -17.02 12.42
N ASP A 169 -3.08 -17.90 12.91
CA ASP A 169 -4.41 -18.15 12.32
C ASP A 169 -5.41 -16.99 12.47
N ARG A 170 -5.11 -16.00 13.31
CA ARG A 170 -6.01 -14.87 13.60
C ARG A 170 -5.61 -13.57 12.90
N TRP A 171 -4.68 -13.62 11.94
CA TRP A 171 -4.46 -12.47 11.05
C TRP A 171 -5.78 -12.05 10.41
N THR A 172 -6.14 -10.77 10.55
CA THR A 172 -7.37 -10.25 9.94
C THR A 172 -7.12 -9.78 8.50
N PHE A 173 -5.93 -9.24 8.24
CA PHE A 173 -5.58 -8.67 6.95
C PHE A 173 -4.06 -8.63 6.74
N CYS A 174 -3.64 -8.49 5.49
CA CYS A 174 -2.27 -8.12 5.13
C CYS A 174 -2.26 -6.95 4.14
N GLN A 175 -1.15 -6.21 4.14
CA GLN A 175 -0.88 -5.14 3.20
C GLN A 175 0.34 -5.50 2.32
N ILE A 176 0.14 -5.56 1.01
CA ILE A 176 1.17 -5.98 0.04
C ILE A 176 1.35 -4.94 -1.07
N GLN A 177 2.55 -4.87 -1.63
CA GLN A 177 2.77 -4.17 -2.91
C GLN A 177 2.13 -4.98 -4.02
N TYR A 178 1.29 -4.35 -4.83
CA TYR A 178 0.69 -5.00 -5.99
C TYR A 178 0.24 -3.97 -7.03
N ASN A 179 0.64 -4.18 -8.28
CA ASN A 179 0.24 -3.39 -9.45
C ASN A 179 0.45 -4.27 -10.69
N TYR A 180 0.02 -3.80 -11.86
CA TYR A 180 0.08 -4.62 -13.08
C TYR A 180 1.50 -4.91 -13.55
N MET A 181 2.53 -4.15 -13.14
CA MET A 181 3.92 -4.48 -13.45
C MET A 181 4.48 -5.51 -12.48
N ASP A 182 4.18 -5.37 -11.19
CA ASP A 182 4.77 -6.13 -10.08
C ASP A 182 3.96 -7.37 -9.67
N ILE A 183 3.53 -8.16 -10.65
CA ILE A 183 2.66 -9.32 -10.39
C ILE A 183 3.38 -10.50 -9.71
N GLU A 184 4.71 -10.53 -9.77
CA GLU A 184 5.60 -11.55 -9.21
C GLU A 184 6.57 -10.98 -8.16
N ASN A 185 6.52 -9.67 -7.91
CA ASN A 185 7.36 -9.03 -6.90
C ASN A 185 6.84 -9.34 -5.49
N GLN A 186 7.75 -9.69 -4.58
CA GLN A 186 7.45 -10.01 -3.18
C GLN A 186 6.34 -11.06 -3.02
N ALA A 187 5.24 -10.71 -2.35
CA ALA A 187 4.06 -11.56 -2.25
C ALA A 187 3.41 -11.79 -3.63
N GLY A 188 3.30 -10.74 -4.44
CA GLY A 188 2.73 -10.76 -5.78
C GLY A 188 1.32 -11.36 -5.85
N THR A 189 0.94 -11.83 -7.05
CA THR A 189 -0.36 -12.47 -7.32
C THR A 189 -0.53 -13.75 -6.51
N LYS A 190 0.56 -14.49 -6.31
CA LYS A 190 0.56 -15.74 -5.55
C LYS A 190 0.18 -15.48 -4.08
N GLY A 191 0.80 -14.49 -3.45
CA GLY A 191 0.52 -14.05 -2.09
C GLY A 191 -0.87 -13.43 -1.91
N LEU A 192 -1.31 -12.60 -2.86
CA LEU A 192 -2.69 -12.08 -2.91
C LEU A 192 -3.73 -13.21 -2.80
N LYS A 193 -3.61 -14.20 -3.69
CA LYS A 193 -4.53 -15.37 -3.71
C LYS A 193 -4.39 -16.22 -2.46
N TYR A 194 -3.16 -16.40 -1.96
CA TYR A 194 -2.91 -17.19 -0.76
C TYR A 194 -3.58 -16.58 0.47
N ALA A 195 -3.33 -15.29 0.76
CA ALA A 195 -3.95 -14.61 1.89
C ALA A 195 -5.48 -14.58 1.80
N ALA A 196 -6.02 -14.32 0.60
CA ALA A 196 -7.47 -14.39 0.38
C ALA A 196 -8.04 -15.80 0.62
N SER A 197 -7.32 -16.86 0.24
CA SER A 197 -7.74 -18.24 0.50
C SER A 197 -7.78 -18.59 2.00
N LYS A 198 -6.97 -17.91 2.82
CA LYS A 198 -7.02 -17.99 4.30
C LYS A 198 -8.15 -17.14 4.89
N GLY A 199 -8.82 -16.33 4.07
CA GLY A 199 -9.90 -15.43 4.45
C GLY A 199 -9.44 -14.11 5.05
N MET A 200 -8.18 -13.76 4.85
CA MET A 200 -7.64 -12.45 5.21
C MET A 200 -8.14 -11.40 4.21
N ALA A 201 -8.34 -10.16 4.67
CA ALA A 201 -8.47 -9.04 3.75
C ALA A 201 -7.11 -8.71 3.14
N VAL A 202 -7.08 -8.28 1.88
CA VAL A 202 -5.84 -7.83 1.22
C VAL A 202 -5.94 -6.36 0.89
N VAL A 203 -5.08 -5.58 1.53
CA VAL A 203 -4.89 -4.14 1.33
C VAL A 203 -3.75 -3.96 0.33
N VAL A 204 -3.99 -3.28 -0.79
CA VAL A 204 -2.95 -3.01 -1.78
C VAL A 204 -2.31 -1.66 -1.50
N MET A 205 -0.98 -1.64 -1.42
CA MET A 205 -0.16 -0.43 -1.46
C MET A 205 0.64 -0.37 -2.77
N GLU A 206 1.19 0.82 -3.06
CA GLU A 206 1.89 1.13 -4.30
C GLU A 206 1.11 0.80 -5.59
N PRO A 207 -0.18 1.16 -5.68
CA PRO A 207 -1.02 0.79 -6.83
C PRO A 207 -0.55 1.39 -8.16
N LEU A 208 0.19 2.50 -8.09
CA LEU A 208 0.70 3.25 -9.24
C LEU A 208 2.24 3.20 -9.32
N LEU A 209 2.87 2.22 -8.65
CA LEU A 209 4.33 2.05 -8.57
C LEU A 209 5.06 3.36 -8.22
N GLY A 210 4.72 3.93 -7.06
CA GLY A 210 5.29 5.22 -6.63
C GLY A 210 4.96 6.43 -7.52
N GLY A 211 3.99 6.29 -8.45
CA GLY A 211 3.61 7.31 -9.43
C GLY A 211 4.17 7.05 -10.84
N LYS A 212 4.99 6.02 -11.04
CA LYS A 212 5.65 5.74 -12.33
C LYS A 212 4.69 5.31 -13.45
N LEU A 213 3.48 4.87 -13.09
CA LEU A 213 2.46 4.42 -14.04
C LEU A 213 1.52 5.53 -14.54
N VAL A 214 1.67 6.78 -14.06
CA VAL A 214 0.71 7.86 -14.38
C VAL A 214 1.10 8.70 -15.60
N ASN A 215 2.40 8.75 -15.92
CA ASN A 215 2.95 9.46 -17.08
C ASN A 215 3.73 8.46 -17.96
N PRO A 216 3.03 7.59 -18.71
CA PRO A 216 3.68 6.55 -19.49
C PRO A 216 4.56 7.14 -20.62
N PRO A 217 5.65 6.46 -21.01
CA PRO A 217 6.39 6.78 -22.23
C PRO A 217 5.50 6.73 -23.48
N GLU A 218 5.89 7.43 -24.54
CA GLU A 218 5.09 7.55 -25.78
C GLU A 218 4.65 6.19 -26.35
N ALA A 219 5.55 5.21 -26.37
CA ALA A 219 5.25 3.86 -26.85
C ALA A 219 4.12 3.18 -26.05
N VAL A 220 4.10 3.39 -24.73
CA VAL A 220 3.04 2.86 -23.86
C VAL A 220 1.76 3.69 -24.02
N GLN A 221 1.86 5.01 -24.11
CA GLN A 221 0.70 5.88 -24.33
C GLN A 221 -0.01 5.53 -25.65
N ALA A 222 0.74 5.27 -26.72
CA ALA A 222 0.19 4.86 -28.00
C ALA A 222 -0.64 3.56 -27.91
N LEU A 223 -0.29 2.64 -26.99
CA LEU A 223 -1.09 1.45 -26.72
C LEU A 223 -2.39 1.80 -25.99
N TRP A 224 -2.34 2.61 -24.95
CA TRP A 224 -3.56 3.07 -24.27
C TRP A 224 -4.51 3.80 -25.20
N ASP A 225 -3.99 4.55 -26.16
CA ASP A 225 -4.78 5.26 -27.16
C ASP A 225 -5.54 4.32 -28.11
N THR A 226 -5.16 3.05 -28.21
CA THR A 226 -5.91 2.03 -28.98
C THR A 226 -7.16 1.53 -28.27
N ALA A 227 -7.29 1.75 -26.96
CA ALA A 227 -8.43 1.26 -26.19
C ALA A 227 -9.74 1.91 -26.66
N VAL A 228 -10.80 1.10 -26.79
CA VAL A 228 -12.16 1.58 -27.11
C VAL A 228 -12.67 2.46 -25.97
N THR A 229 -12.58 1.97 -24.74
CA THR A 229 -12.91 2.73 -23.54
C THR A 229 -11.72 3.60 -23.14
N LYS A 230 -11.94 4.92 -23.08
CA LYS A 230 -10.89 5.88 -22.72
C LYS A 230 -10.79 6.00 -21.19
N ARG A 231 -9.57 5.79 -20.69
CA ARG A 231 -9.19 5.95 -19.28
C ARG A 231 -7.83 6.64 -19.22
N SER A 232 -7.56 7.35 -18.13
CA SER A 232 -6.19 7.81 -17.85
C SER A 232 -5.30 6.61 -17.48
N ALA A 233 -3.97 6.77 -17.56
CA ALA A 233 -3.05 5.70 -17.18
C ALA A 233 -3.19 5.31 -15.69
N ALA A 234 -3.47 6.29 -14.82
CA ALA A 234 -3.79 6.05 -13.42
C ALA A 234 -5.09 5.25 -13.25
N ASP A 235 -6.15 5.59 -13.98
CA ASP A 235 -7.41 4.84 -13.92
C ASP A 235 -7.25 3.42 -14.44
N TRP A 236 -6.50 3.19 -15.53
CA TRP A 236 -6.15 1.83 -15.98
C TRP A 236 -5.50 1.00 -14.88
N ALA A 237 -4.51 1.56 -14.18
CA ALA A 237 -3.81 0.88 -13.09
C ALA A 237 -4.76 0.54 -11.93
N LEU A 238 -5.62 1.47 -11.53
CA LEU A 238 -6.57 1.29 -10.45
C LEU A 238 -7.70 0.30 -10.81
N GLN A 239 -8.27 0.40 -12.01
CA GLN A 239 -9.29 -0.55 -12.48
C GLN A 239 -8.72 -1.96 -12.59
N TRP A 240 -7.46 -2.10 -13.03
CA TRP A 240 -6.81 -3.40 -13.02
C TRP A 240 -6.80 -3.98 -11.61
N LEU A 241 -6.42 -3.22 -10.58
CA LEU A 241 -6.43 -3.69 -9.19
C LEU A 241 -7.82 -4.07 -8.68
N TRP A 242 -8.83 -3.26 -8.98
CA TRP A 242 -10.20 -3.55 -8.55
C TRP A 242 -10.85 -4.70 -9.32
N ASN A 243 -10.31 -5.06 -10.49
CA ASN A 243 -10.74 -6.22 -11.28
C ASN A 243 -10.52 -7.54 -10.53
N GLN A 244 -9.51 -7.63 -9.65
CA GLN A 244 -9.28 -8.82 -8.83
C GLN A 244 -10.28 -8.89 -7.67
N PRO A 245 -11.04 -9.99 -7.50
CA PRO A 245 -11.98 -10.14 -6.39
C PRO A 245 -11.28 -10.21 -5.01
N GLU A 246 -10.02 -10.64 -4.95
CA GLU A 246 -9.24 -10.79 -3.72
C GLU A 246 -8.84 -9.45 -3.09
N VAL A 247 -8.72 -8.39 -3.90
CA VAL A 247 -8.36 -7.05 -3.41
C VAL A 247 -9.54 -6.48 -2.61
N SER A 248 -9.30 -6.18 -1.33
CA SER A 248 -10.31 -5.61 -0.42
C SER A 248 -10.34 -4.09 -0.54
N VAL A 249 -9.18 -3.44 -0.50
CA VAL A 249 -9.05 -1.98 -0.62
C VAL A 249 -7.73 -1.62 -1.29
N VAL A 250 -7.76 -0.60 -2.14
CA VAL A 250 -6.58 -0.02 -2.78
C VAL A 250 -6.22 1.28 -2.08
N LEU A 251 -5.00 1.41 -1.56
CA LEU A 251 -4.52 2.63 -0.92
C LEU A 251 -3.86 3.54 -1.96
N SER A 252 -4.39 4.75 -2.11
CA SER A 252 -3.72 5.78 -2.89
C SER A 252 -3.16 6.87 -1.99
N GLY A 253 -1.87 7.15 -2.12
CA GLY A 253 -1.26 8.37 -1.60
C GLY A 253 -1.51 9.50 -2.59
N MET A 254 -2.21 10.55 -2.16
CA MET A 254 -2.63 11.66 -3.01
C MET A 254 -2.09 12.97 -2.42
N SER A 255 -1.40 13.76 -3.23
CA SER A 255 -0.75 15.01 -2.82
C SER A 255 -1.48 16.26 -3.31
N ALA A 256 -2.54 16.11 -4.09
CA ALA A 256 -3.37 17.20 -4.59
C ALA A 256 -4.85 16.80 -4.63
N MET A 257 -5.76 17.76 -4.41
CA MET A 257 -7.21 17.52 -4.46
C MET A 257 -7.67 16.94 -5.79
N GLU A 258 -7.08 17.33 -6.92
CA GLU A 258 -7.43 16.77 -8.24
C GLU A 258 -7.26 15.24 -8.28
N GLN A 259 -6.20 14.72 -7.65
CA GLN A 259 -5.97 13.27 -7.56
C GLN A 259 -7.03 12.59 -6.70
N VAL A 260 -7.49 13.26 -5.64
CA VAL A 260 -8.59 12.78 -4.79
C VAL A 260 -9.85 12.64 -5.61
N GLU A 261 -10.24 13.69 -6.34
CA GLU A 261 -11.43 13.69 -7.19
C GLU A 261 -11.37 12.61 -8.29
N GLN A 262 -10.24 12.51 -9.00
CA GLN A 262 -10.05 11.50 -10.04
C GLN A 262 -10.16 10.09 -9.47
N ASN A 263 -9.48 9.81 -8.35
CA ASN A 263 -9.50 8.49 -7.73
C ASN A 263 -10.88 8.13 -7.16
N LEU A 264 -11.64 9.12 -6.66
CA LEU A 264 -13.02 8.92 -6.21
C LEU A 264 -13.93 8.53 -7.39
N VAL A 265 -13.80 9.19 -8.53
CA VAL A 265 -14.52 8.83 -9.77
C VAL A 265 -14.18 7.40 -10.20
N SER A 266 -12.88 7.07 -10.26
CA SER A 266 -12.40 5.73 -10.60
C SER A 266 -12.94 4.66 -9.65
N ALA A 267 -12.90 4.91 -8.33
CA ALA A 267 -13.39 3.99 -7.31
C ALA A 267 -14.92 3.79 -7.39
N ASN A 268 -15.68 4.82 -7.77
CA ASN A 268 -17.13 4.74 -7.97
C ASN A 268 -17.50 3.81 -9.14
N ALA A 269 -16.67 3.73 -10.17
CA ALA A 269 -16.85 2.86 -11.33
C ALA A 269 -16.28 1.45 -11.16
N SER A 270 -15.59 1.18 -10.04
CA SER A 270 -14.84 -0.06 -9.83
C SER A 270 -15.73 -1.29 -9.64
N ALA A 271 -15.29 -2.43 -10.18
CA ALA A 271 -15.91 -3.74 -9.90
C ALA A 271 -14.90 -4.88 -10.13
N ALA A 272 -15.11 -6.01 -9.47
CA ALA A 272 -14.39 -7.24 -9.78
C ALA A 272 -14.89 -7.80 -11.12
N GLY A 273 -13.97 -8.22 -11.99
CA GLY A 273 -14.31 -8.68 -13.34
C GLY A 273 -14.86 -7.58 -14.26
N LEU A 274 -14.59 -6.30 -13.97
CA LEU A 274 -14.99 -5.17 -14.80
C LEU A 274 -14.31 -5.18 -16.18
N LEU A 275 -13.02 -5.52 -16.21
CA LEU A 275 -12.21 -5.49 -17.43
C LEU A 275 -12.47 -6.73 -18.26
N ASP A 276 -12.75 -6.53 -19.55
CA ASP A 276 -12.96 -7.64 -20.48
C ASP A 276 -11.63 -8.27 -20.96
N ALA A 277 -11.73 -9.32 -21.78
CA ALA A 277 -10.57 -10.04 -22.28
C ALA A 277 -9.66 -9.18 -23.18
N ASP A 278 -10.22 -8.24 -23.95
CA ASP A 278 -9.45 -7.38 -24.85
C ASP A 278 -8.72 -6.30 -24.05
N GLU A 279 -9.38 -5.73 -23.03
CA GLU A 279 -8.78 -4.78 -22.09
C GLU A 279 -7.65 -5.44 -21.28
N LEU A 280 -7.83 -6.67 -20.80
CA LEU A 280 -6.78 -7.42 -20.11
C LEU A 280 -5.59 -7.74 -21.03
N ALA A 281 -5.85 -8.16 -22.28
CA ALA A 281 -4.80 -8.40 -23.27
C ALA A 281 -4.05 -7.11 -23.63
N LEU A 282 -4.73 -5.96 -23.65
CA LEU A 282 -4.09 -4.65 -23.83
C LEU A 282 -3.14 -4.33 -22.66
N ILE A 283 -3.57 -4.57 -21.41
CA ILE A 283 -2.72 -4.37 -20.23
C ILE A 283 -1.48 -5.28 -20.30
N ASP A 284 -1.62 -6.53 -20.72
CA ASP A 284 -0.47 -7.43 -20.90
C ASP A 284 0.50 -6.93 -21.98
N ARG A 285 0.00 -6.38 -23.08
CA ARG A 285 0.85 -5.71 -24.09
C ARG A 285 1.56 -4.49 -23.53
N VAL A 286 0.88 -3.67 -22.73
CA VAL A 286 1.51 -2.51 -22.07
C VAL A 286 2.63 -2.95 -21.15
N ARG A 287 2.40 -4.00 -20.35
CA ARG A 287 3.43 -4.58 -19.48
C ARG A 287 4.66 -5.02 -20.27
N GLN A 288 4.44 -5.74 -21.37
CA GLN A 288 5.52 -6.16 -22.25
C GLN A 288 6.27 -4.96 -22.84
N THR A 289 5.56 -3.94 -23.33
CA THR A 289 6.18 -2.73 -23.88
C THR A 289 7.01 -1.97 -22.84
N TYR A 290 6.55 -1.86 -21.60
CA TYR A 290 7.40 -1.34 -20.52
C TYR A 290 8.69 -2.16 -20.38
N SER A 291 8.60 -3.49 -20.31
CA SER A 291 9.78 -4.35 -20.20
C SER A 291 10.73 -4.24 -21.40
N GLU A 292 10.21 -4.00 -22.61
CA GLU A 292 11.02 -3.81 -23.82
C GLU A 292 11.76 -2.48 -23.87
N LEU A 293 11.30 -1.47 -23.12
CA LEU A 293 12.02 -0.20 -22.96
C LEU A 293 13.27 -0.34 -22.08
N CYS A 294 13.46 -1.49 -21.44
CA CYS A 294 14.63 -1.79 -20.62
C CYS A 294 15.91 -1.84 -21.48
N PRO A 295 16.82 -0.86 -21.38
CA PRO A 295 17.98 -0.75 -22.27
C PRO A 295 19.04 -1.84 -22.04
N ILE A 296 19.13 -2.38 -20.81
CA ILE A 296 20.14 -3.38 -20.45
C ILE A 296 19.44 -4.69 -20.04
N PRO A 297 19.67 -5.82 -20.74
CA PRO A 297 19.04 -7.11 -20.43
C PRO A 297 19.73 -7.80 -19.23
N CYS A 298 19.81 -7.12 -18.10
CA CYS A 298 20.37 -7.66 -16.87
C CYS A 298 19.39 -8.66 -16.23
N THR A 299 19.84 -9.88 -15.96
CA THR A 299 19.03 -10.91 -15.30
C THR A 299 19.11 -10.84 -13.77
N GLY A 300 19.91 -9.93 -13.21
CA GLY A 300 20.15 -9.86 -11.77
C GLY A 300 20.87 -11.08 -11.18
N CYS A 301 21.46 -11.97 -12.00
CA CYS A 301 22.09 -13.22 -11.53
C CYS A 301 23.33 -13.04 -10.64
N GLN A 302 23.85 -11.80 -10.56
CA GLN A 302 25.05 -11.43 -9.81
C GLN A 302 26.34 -12.18 -10.23
N TYR A 303 26.39 -12.81 -11.41
CA TYR A 303 27.63 -13.44 -11.92
C TYR A 303 28.75 -12.43 -12.17
N CYS A 304 28.41 -11.15 -12.30
CA CYS A 304 29.35 -10.05 -12.39
C CYS A 304 29.86 -9.56 -11.02
N MET A 305 29.44 -10.18 -9.92
CA MET A 305 29.83 -9.83 -8.55
C MET A 305 30.77 -10.90 -7.94
N PRO A 306 31.77 -10.50 -7.12
CA PRO A 306 32.14 -9.11 -6.81
C PRO A 306 32.83 -8.43 -8.01
N CYS A 307 32.53 -7.15 -8.21
CA CYS A 307 33.24 -6.33 -9.20
C CYS A 307 34.62 -5.93 -8.64
N PRO A 308 35.73 -6.07 -9.39
CA PRO A 308 37.07 -5.66 -8.94
C PRO A 308 37.22 -4.16 -8.60
N ASN A 309 36.27 -3.33 -9.00
CA ASN A 309 36.22 -1.88 -8.70
C ASN A 309 35.14 -1.54 -7.66
N ASP A 310 34.62 -2.53 -6.92
CA ASP A 310 33.57 -2.37 -5.89
C ASP A 310 32.27 -1.72 -6.40
N VAL A 311 31.98 -1.88 -7.70
CA VAL A 311 30.73 -1.41 -8.31
C VAL A 311 29.65 -2.47 -8.17
N ASN A 312 28.48 -2.09 -7.64
CA ASN A 312 27.27 -2.92 -7.72
C ASN A 312 26.70 -2.87 -9.14
N ILE A 313 27.32 -3.59 -10.08
CA ILE A 313 26.92 -3.61 -11.49
C ILE A 313 25.42 -3.91 -11.67
N PRO A 314 24.85 -5.00 -11.11
CA PRO A 314 23.44 -5.31 -11.34
C PRO A 314 22.51 -4.27 -10.70
N GLY A 315 22.88 -3.70 -9.55
CA GLY A 315 22.12 -2.61 -8.94
C GLY A 315 22.10 -1.34 -9.80
N ASN A 316 23.26 -0.94 -10.36
CA ASN A 316 23.33 0.21 -11.27
C ASN A 316 22.51 -0.02 -12.54
N PHE A 317 22.56 -1.22 -13.12
CA PHE A 317 21.74 -1.57 -14.29
C PHE A 317 20.26 -1.55 -13.96
N ALA A 318 19.84 -2.08 -12.81
CA ALA A 318 18.44 -2.02 -12.38
C ALA A 318 17.95 -0.56 -12.27
N ILE A 319 18.72 0.31 -11.63
CA ILE A 319 18.38 1.74 -11.48
C ILE A 319 18.30 2.43 -12.85
N TYR A 320 19.30 2.23 -13.71
CA TYR A 320 19.32 2.84 -15.05
C TYR A 320 18.15 2.35 -15.91
N ASN A 321 17.89 1.04 -15.89
CA ASN A 321 16.78 0.45 -16.61
C ASN A 321 15.44 1.00 -16.16
N GLU A 322 15.23 1.10 -14.85
CA GLU A 322 14.01 1.64 -14.28
C GLU A 322 13.81 3.12 -14.65
N ALA A 323 14.89 3.92 -14.62
CA ALA A 323 14.84 5.32 -15.01
C ALA A 323 14.41 5.50 -16.48
N VAL A 324 14.98 4.70 -17.40
CA VAL A 324 14.62 4.73 -18.82
C VAL A 324 13.21 4.19 -19.06
N MET A 325 12.88 3.04 -18.47
CA MET A 325 11.60 2.35 -18.66
C MET A 325 10.39 3.21 -18.26
N TYR A 326 10.52 4.01 -17.21
CA TYR A 326 9.43 4.85 -16.70
C TYR A 326 9.62 6.35 -16.97
N ASN A 327 10.55 6.72 -17.85
CA ASN A 327 10.86 8.10 -18.21
C ASN A 327 11.11 9.02 -16.99
N ASN A 328 11.83 8.49 -15.99
CA ASN A 328 12.22 9.19 -14.75
C ASN A 328 13.70 9.64 -14.78
N ALA A 329 14.31 9.72 -15.97
CA ALA A 329 15.68 10.16 -16.19
C ALA A 329 15.78 11.69 -16.35
#